data_AF-E4YEG9-F1
#
_entry.id   AF-E4YEG9-F1
#
_cell.length_a   1.000
_cell.length_b   1.000
_cell.length_c   1.000
_cell.angle_alpha   90.00
_cell.angle_beta   90.00
_cell.angle_gamma   90.00
#
_symmetry.space_group_name_H-M   'P 1'
#
loop_
_entity.id
_entity.type
_entity.pdbx_description
1 polymer ?
#
loop_
_entity_poly.entity_id
_entity_poly.type
_entity_poly.pdbx_seq_one_letter_code
_entity_poly.pdbx_strand_id
1 'polypeptide(L)'
;MELGDHLPFKTEYSKSNRASCKICKSKIDKDVVRMARMMKSRHHDGVDPNWAHFDCFFGKAKQWGLKTGEIDKIEGFHSLRLDDQERLKEATEKIGGPVTKGKGKSARTVLDDFEIGYAPSARAKCRREDCQTEKIEKDELRIGAKMVDPEKPHLGPIPRWHHVGCFKKVRNNVGWEDSYTADMISGFAGLDKDAQDQVRKLLKPKKSKVKAEKGGGGGEWQPKEADPDQAALKKQNKLLWAIKDKIDAQLTASGIKDLLSTNKVDIPDGKARQLDYVADLLLFGRLPKCKNCGNGNLRVSSKGYYACNGSISGFTKCDYVSTEAGRAAPKIPAFLKEASDYLAKFKFDSDLKRVFPKASFMPPLTEMK
;
A
#
# COMPACT_ATOMS: atom_id res chain seq x y z
N MET A 1 -1.15 19.75 7.10
CA MET A 1 -0.54 18.69 6.26
C MET A 1 -1.59 18.29 5.26
N GLU A 2 -1.32 18.50 3.98
CA GLU A 2 -2.30 18.31 2.90
C GLU A 2 -2.45 16.84 2.50
N LEU A 3 -3.51 16.53 1.74
CA LEU A 3 -3.85 15.16 1.30
C LEU A 3 -2.70 14.45 0.55
N GLY A 4 -1.75 15.21 -0.04
CA GLY A 4 -0.62 14.70 -0.82
C GLY A 4 0.50 14.03 -0.01
N ASP A 5 0.51 14.20 1.31
CA ASP A 5 1.57 13.63 2.17
C ASP A 5 1.33 12.17 2.57
N HIS A 6 0.17 11.61 2.29
CA HIS A 6 -0.20 10.25 2.70
C HIS A 6 -0.61 9.39 1.51
N LEU A 7 -0.19 8.12 1.53
CA LEU A 7 -0.75 7.15 0.59
C LEU A 7 -2.25 6.94 0.90
N PRO A 8 -3.08 6.61 -0.11
CA PRO A 8 -4.53 6.52 0.06
C PRO A 8 -4.95 5.41 1.03
N PHE A 9 -4.09 4.41 1.23
CA PHE A 9 -4.30 3.30 2.15
C PHE A 9 -3.15 3.15 3.12
N LYS A 10 -3.45 2.54 4.27
CA LYS A 10 -2.47 2.29 5.34
C LYS A 10 -2.71 0.94 5.98
N THR A 11 -1.64 0.27 6.40
CA THR A 11 -1.69 -0.95 7.20
C THR A 11 -0.77 -0.86 8.40
N GLU A 12 -1.17 -1.49 9.51
CA GLU A 12 -0.35 -1.69 10.70
C GLU A 12 -0.95 -2.82 11.56
N TYR A 13 -0.16 -3.31 12.52
CA TYR A 13 -0.72 -4.05 13.65
C TYR A 13 -1.51 -3.12 14.55
N SER A 14 -2.69 -3.55 14.96
CA SER A 14 -3.58 -2.76 15.80
C SER A 14 -2.95 -2.47 17.17
N LYS A 15 -2.70 -1.20 17.45
CA LYS A 15 -2.04 -0.76 18.70
C LYS A 15 -2.84 -1.04 19.98
N SER A 16 -4.16 -1.21 19.85
CA SER A 16 -5.09 -1.45 20.96
C SER A 16 -6.43 -1.97 20.42
N ASN A 17 -7.22 -2.62 21.27
CA ASN A 17 -8.58 -3.07 20.94
C ASN A 17 -9.67 -1.97 21.00
N ARG A 18 -9.29 -0.68 21.01
CA ARG A 18 -10.25 0.43 21.12
C ARG A 18 -10.95 0.77 19.81
N ALA A 19 -10.28 0.54 18.68
CA ALA A 19 -10.80 0.87 17.36
C ALA A 19 -11.93 -0.07 16.95
N SER A 20 -12.95 0.48 16.29
CA SER A 20 -14.00 -0.29 15.62
C SER A 20 -13.83 -0.24 14.11
N CYS A 21 -14.12 -1.36 13.45
CA CYS A 21 -14.09 -1.47 12.00
C CYS A 21 -15.19 -0.58 11.40
N LYS A 22 -14.82 0.33 10.49
CA LYS A 22 -15.77 1.24 9.86
C LYS A 22 -16.78 0.54 8.95
N ILE A 23 -16.55 -0.72 8.60
CA ILE A 23 -17.44 -1.55 7.77
C ILE A 23 -18.43 -2.34 8.64
N CYS A 24 -17.96 -3.33 9.39
CA CYS A 24 -18.83 -4.22 10.18
C CYS A 24 -19.16 -3.69 11.59
N LYS A 25 -18.61 -2.54 11.98
CA LYS A 25 -18.79 -1.87 13.29
C LYS A 25 -18.27 -2.63 14.51
N SER A 26 -17.79 -3.87 14.35
CA SER A 26 -17.18 -4.67 15.42
C SER A 26 -15.81 -4.16 15.82
N LYS A 27 -15.35 -4.51 17.04
CA LYS A 27 -14.02 -4.16 17.54
C LYS A 27 -12.92 -4.83 16.71
N ILE A 28 -11.79 -4.14 16.59
CA ILE A 28 -10.57 -4.67 15.99
C ILE A 28 -9.62 -4.98 17.14
N ASP A 29 -9.23 -6.25 17.28
CA ASP A 29 -8.39 -6.68 18.39
C ASP A 29 -7.01 -6.03 18.38
N LYS A 30 -6.29 -6.16 19.49
CA LYS A 30 -4.90 -5.72 19.59
C LYS A 30 -3.99 -6.69 18.83
N ASP A 31 -2.90 -6.18 18.27
CA ASP A 31 -1.85 -6.93 17.58
C ASP A 31 -2.28 -7.70 16.31
N VAL A 32 -3.52 -7.54 15.84
CA VAL A 32 -3.96 -8.05 14.53
C VAL A 32 -3.68 -7.04 13.41
N VAL A 33 -3.40 -7.52 12.20
CA VAL A 33 -3.28 -6.65 11.02
C VAL A 33 -4.61 -5.98 10.74
N ARG A 34 -4.58 -4.65 10.67
CA ARG A 34 -5.71 -3.82 10.26
C ARG A 34 -5.34 -2.93 9.09
N MET A 35 -6.35 -2.56 8.34
CA MET A 35 -6.19 -1.72 7.15
C MET A 35 -7.02 -0.46 7.31
N ALA A 36 -6.58 0.64 6.70
CA ALA A 36 -7.31 1.88 6.69
C ALA A 36 -7.35 2.47 5.29
N ARG A 37 -8.50 3.09 5.00
CA ARG A 37 -8.61 4.10 3.96
C ARG A 37 -8.32 5.47 4.58
N MET A 38 -7.39 6.22 4.02
CA MET A 38 -7.07 7.57 4.47
C MET A 38 -8.13 8.54 3.92
N MET A 39 -8.76 9.32 4.81
CA MET A 39 -9.85 10.24 4.44
C MET A 39 -9.59 11.61 5.05
N LYS A 40 -9.93 12.69 4.34
CA LYS A 40 -9.95 14.04 4.94
C LYS A 40 -10.87 14.05 6.16
N SER A 41 -10.39 14.58 7.27
CA SER A 41 -11.21 14.73 8.47
C SER A 41 -12.27 15.80 8.25
N ARG A 42 -13.43 15.61 8.89
CA ARG A 42 -14.48 16.64 8.97
C ARG A 42 -14.30 17.57 10.16
N HIS A 43 -13.44 17.21 11.11
CA HIS A 43 -13.32 17.88 12.40
C HIS A 43 -12.04 18.69 12.52
N HIS A 44 -11.03 18.40 11.69
CA HIS A 44 -9.75 19.10 11.70
C HIS A 44 -9.17 19.14 10.29
N ASP A 45 -8.18 20.01 10.10
CA ASP A 45 -7.45 20.11 8.84
C ASP A 45 -6.35 19.05 8.75
N GLY A 46 -6.76 17.84 8.39
CA GLY A 46 -5.88 16.70 8.25
C GLY A 46 -6.58 15.46 7.70
N VAL A 47 -5.88 14.34 7.74
CA VAL A 47 -6.41 13.04 7.31
C VAL A 47 -6.54 12.08 8.49
N ASP A 48 -7.65 11.37 8.55
CA ASP A 48 -7.94 10.35 9.53
C ASP A 48 -7.94 8.95 8.90
N PRO A 49 -7.34 7.94 9.55
CA PRO A 49 -7.42 6.56 9.11
C PRO A 49 -8.79 5.97 9.47
N ASN A 50 -9.57 5.62 8.45
CA ASN A 50 -10.78 4.82 8.62
C ASN A 50 -10.42 3.33 8.71
N TRP A 51 -10.09 2.88 9.93
CA TRP A 51 -9.71 1.50 10.22
C TRP A 51 -10.80 0.48 9.91
N ALA A 52 -10.39 -0.66 9.38
CA ALA A 52 -11.19 -1.84 9.12
C ALA A 52 -10.36 -3.12 9.41
N HIS A 53 -11.06 -4.22 9.71
CA HIS A 53 -10.43 -5.55 9.66
C HIS A 53 -9.88 -5.81 8.26
N PHE A 54 -8.84 -6.64 8.17
CA PHE A 54 -8.21 -7.02 6.90
C PHE A 54 -9.24 -7.48 5.87
N ASP A 55 -10.05 -8.49 6.19
CA ASP A 55 -11.00 -9.07 5.22
C ASP A 55 -12.14 -8.10 4.87
N CYS A 56 -12.60 -7.32 5.85
CA CYS A 56 -13.57 -6.25 5.61
C CYS A 56 -13.04 -5.23 4.61
N PHE A 57 -11.79 -4.79 4.78
CA PHE A 57 -11.13 -3.85 3.86
C PHE A 57 -11.11 -4.40 2.43
N PHE A 58 -10.67 -5.65 2.23
CA PHE A 58 -10.63 -6.24 0.89
C PHE A 58 -12.01 -6.46 0.26
N GLY A 59 -13.05 -6.66 1.08
CA GLY A 59 -14.45 -6.62 0.61
C GLY A 59 -14.90 -5.25 0.06
N LYS A 60 -14.15 -4.18 0.34
CA LYS A 60 -14.43 -2.80 -0.13
C LYS A 60 -13.28 -2.19 -0.93
N ALA A 61 -12.12 -2.83 -1.03
CA ALA A 61 -10.90 -2.28 -1.61
C ALA A 61 -11.10 -1.79 -3.05
N LYS A 62 -11.76 -2.61 -3.89
CA LYS A 62 -12.17 -2.23 -5.26
C LYS A 62 -13.05 -0.99 -5.25
N GLN A 63 -14.04 -0.93 -4.35
CA GLN A 63 -14.92 0.24 -4.18
C GLN A 63 -14.16 1.48 -3.69
N TRP A 64 -12.98 1.32 -3.12
CA TRP A 64 -12.15 2.41 -2.64
C TRP A 64 -11.03 2.78 -3.60
N GLY A 65 -10.93 2.10 -4.75
CA GLY A 65 -10.03 2.43 -5.84
C GLY A 65 -8.65 1.81 -5.75
N LEU A 66 -8.44 0.88 -4.81
CA LEU A 66 -7.25 0.03 -4.84
C LEU A 66 -7.42 -0.95 -6.01
N LYS A 67 -6.44 -1.03 -6.92
CA LYS A 67 -6.46 -1.97 -8.04
C LYS A 67 -5.62 -3.21 -7.75
N THR A 68 -5.68 -4.16 -8.69
CA THR A 68 -4.87 -5.38 -8.70
C THR A 68 -3.39 -5.04 -8.55
N GLY A 69 -2.72 -5.67 -7.59
CA GLY A 69 -1.26 -5.56 -7.41
C GLY A 69 -0.71 -4.20 -6.94
N GLU A 70 -1.57 -3.20 -6.64
CA GLU A 70 -1.16 -1.85 -6.21
C GLU A 70 -0.69 -1.79 -4.74
N ILE A 71 0.30 -2.60 -4.39
CA ILE A 71 0.87 -2.64 -3.03
C ILE A 71 1.57 -1.33 -2.65
N ASP A 72 2.07 -0.58 -3.63
CA ASP A 72 2.74 0.72 -3.49
C ASP A 72 1.79 1.82 -2.97
N LYS A 73 0.47 1.60 -3.04
CA LYS A 73 -0.56 2.51 -2.51
C LYS A 73 -0.87 2.28 -1.03
N ILE A 74 -0.21 1.33 -0.38
CA ILE A 74 -0.47 0.95 1.00
C ILE A 74 0.73 1.32 1.89
N GLU A 75 0.60 2.40 2.65
CA GLU A 75 1.59 2.81 3.65
C GLU A 75 1.75 1.73 4.73
N GLY A 76 2.99 1.43 5.12
CA GLY A 76 3.29 0.51 6.22
C GLY A 76 3.49 -0.95 5.82
N PHE A 77 3.36 -1.29 4.52
CA PHE A 77 3.56 -2.64 3.99
C PHE A 77 4.87 -3.30 4.50
N HIS A 78 6.01 -2.63 4.27
CA HIS A 78 7.33 -3.17 4.62
C HIS A 78 7.61 -3.30 6.12
N SER A 79 6.75 -2.70 6.96
CA SER A 79 6.86 -2.79 8.42
C SER A 79 6.17 -4.02 9.00
N LEU A 80 5.32 -4.71 8.22
CA LEU A 80 4.68 -5.96 8.64
C LEU A 80 5.67 -7.13 8.69
N ARG A 81 5.31 -8.22 9.37
CA ARG A 81 6.03 -9.51 9.25
C ARG A 81 5.91 -10.05 7.82
N LEU A 82 6.85 -10.92 7.43
CA LEU A 82 6.89 -11.46 6.07
C LEU A 82 5.61 -12.22 5.68
N ASP A 83 5.08 -13.03 6.57
CA ASP A 83 3.86 -13.81 6.29
C ASP A 83 2.65 -12.88 6.03
N ASP A 84 2.54 -11.79 6.80
CA ASP A 84 1.51 -10.77 6.60
C ASP A 84 1.76 -9.92 5.34
N GLN A 85 3.02 -9.71 4.95
CA GLN A 85 3.36 -9.09 3.66
C GLN A 85 2.93 -9.96 2.48
N GLU A 86 3.14 -11.27 2.57
CA GLU A 86 2.73 -12.23 1.54
C GLU A 86 1.20 -12.32 1.47
N ARG A 87 0.53 -12.44 2.62
CA ARG A 87 -0.94 -12.37 2.71
C ARG A 87 -1.50 -11.10 2.07
N LEU A 88 -0.90 -9.94 2.35
CA LEU A 88 -1.36 -8.66 1.82
C LEU A 88 -1.13 -8.56 0.30
N LYS A 89 0.02 -9.04 -0.20
CA LYS A 89 0.29 -9.15 -1.64
C LYS A 89 -0.74 -10.01 -2.35
N GLU A 90 -0.97 -11.23 -1.87
CA GLU A 90 -1.99 -12.12 -2.45
C GLU A 90 -3.39 -11.49 -2.44
N ALA A 91 -3.76 -10.80 -1.36
CA ALA A 91 -5.03 -10.12 -1.28
C ALA A 91 -5.14 -8.98 -2.30
N THR A 92 -4.06 -8.23 -2.55
CA THR A 92 -4.03 -7.19 -3.59
C THR A 92 -4.07 -7.75 -5.00
N GLU A 93 -3.43 -8.88 -5.29
CA GLU A 93 -3.51 -9.56 -6.60
C GLU A 93 -4.92 -10.10 -6.90
N LYS A 94 -5.72 -10.37 -5.87
CA LYS A 94 -7.10 -10.82 -6.01
C LYS A 94 -8.10 -9.66 -6.23
N ILE A 95 -7.69 -8.40 -6.08
CA ILE A 95 -8.57 -7.26 -6.35
C ILE A 95 -8.75 -7.11 -7.86
N GLY A 96 -9.96 -6.88 -8.34
CA GLY A 96 -10.23 -6.51 -9.74
C GLY A 96 -10.02 -7.62 -10.78
N GLY A 97 -9.53 -8.77 -10.34
CA GLY A 97 -9.47 -9.96 -11.17
C GLY A 97 -10.86 -10.46 -11.58
N PRO A 98 -10.92 -11.36 -12.58
CA PRO A 98 -12.17 -11.95 -13.02
C PRO A 98 -12.89 -12.63 -11.85
N VAL A 99 -14.09 -12.15 -11.51
CA VAL A 99 -14.91 -12.70 -10.42
C VAL A 99 -15.95 -13.66 -10.97
N THR A 100 -16.08 -14.82 -10.34
CA THR A 100 -17.16 -15.76 -10.64
C THR A 100 -18.48 -15.27 -10.04
N LYS A 101 -19.44 -14.91 -10.89
CA LYS A 101 -20.82 -14.60 -10.50
C LYS A 101 -21.75 -15.76 -10.85
N GLY A 102 -22.58 -16.19 -9.90
CA GLY A 102 -23.52 -17.32 -10.03
C GLY A 102 -23.18 -18.50 -9.11
N LYS A 103 -24.04 -19.53 -9.07
CA LYS A 103 -23.81 -20.78 -8.33
C LYS A 103 -23.93 -21.98 -9.29
N GLY A 104 -23.05 -22.97 -9.17
CA GLY A 104 -23.09 -24.19 -9.99
C GLY A 104 -22.72 -23.95 -11.46
N LYS A 105 -23.35 -24.68 -12.39
CA LYS A 105 -23.06 -24.63 -13.85
C LYS A 105 -23.32 -23.28 -14.53
N SER A 106 -23.96 -22.32 -13.85
CA SER A 106 -24.22 -20.97 -14.38
C SER A 106 -23.16 -19.93 -13.98
N ALA A 107 -22.12 -20.33 -13.22
CA ALA A 107 -21.05 -19.44 -12.81
C ALA A 107 -20.34 -18.85 -14.05
N ARG A 108 -20.34 -17.52 -14.16
CA ARG A 108 -19.63 -16.80 -15.23
C ARG A 108 -18.54 -15.92 -14.63
N THR A 109 -17.43 -15.88 -15.33
CA THR A 109 -16.30 -15.02 -15.03
C THR A 109 -16.60 -13.60 -15.54
N VAL A 110 -16.63 -12.61 -14.65
CA VAL A 110 -16.99 -11.22 -14.95
C VAL A 110 -15.91 -10.26 -14.44
N LEU A 111 -15.60 -9.22 -15.21
CA LEU A 111 -14.72 -8.11 -14.87
C LEU A 111 -15.58 -6.93 -14.42
N ASP A 112 -15.78 -6.81 -13.11
CA ASP A 112 -16.64 -5.77 -12.56
C ASP A 112 -16.03 -4.34 -12.63
N ASP A 113 -14.74 -4.21 -13.01
CA ASP A 113 -14.08 -2.92 -13.23
C ASP A 113 -14.42 -2.31 -14.59
N PHE A 114 -15.01 -3.09 -15.48
CA PHE A 114 -15.47 -2.65 -16.79
C PHE A 114 -16.97 -2.86 -16.91
N GLU A 115 -17.64 -1.87 -17.47
CA GLU A 115 -19.07 -1.91 -17.72
C GLU A 115 -19.36 -1.55 -19.18
N ILE A 116 -20.28 -2.26 -19.82
CA ILE A 116 -20.72 -1.97 -21.19
C ILE A 116 -22.24 -1.92 -21.24
N GLY A 117 -22.75 -1.00 -22.05
CA GLY A 117 -24.18 -0.86 -22.28
C GLY A 117 -24.52 0.29 -23.21
N TYR A 118 -25.79 0.38 -23.56
CA TYR A 118 -26.36 1.50 -24.30
C TYR A 118 -26.51 2.72 -23.41
N ALA A 119 -26.18 3.90 -23.95
CA ALA A 119 -26.29 5.14 -23.21
C ALA A 119 -27.76 5.52 -22.99
N PRO A 120 -28.24 5.68 -21.74
CA PRO A 120 -29.63 6.05 -21.48
C PRO A 120 -29.94 7.52 -21.84
N SER A 121 -28.91 8.34 -22.05
CA SER A 121 -29.01 9.75 -22.45
C SER A 121 -27.69 10.27 -23.02
N ALA A 122 -27.74 11.37 -23.77
CA ALA A 122 -26.58 12.08 -24.34
C ALA A 122 -25.80 12.96 -23.32
N ARG A 123 -25.82 12.59 -22.03
CA ARG A 123 -25.14 13.37 -20.96
C ARG A 123 -23.70 12.92 -20.72
N ALA A 124 -23.35 11.70 -21.12
CA ALA A 124 -21.99 11.20 -20.95
C ALA A 124 -21.06 11.80 -22.00
N LYS A 125 -19.83 12.12 -21.61
CA LYS A 125 -18.75 12.50 -22.52
C LYS A 125 -17.71 11.41 -22.55
N CYS A 126 -17.11 11.17 -23.71
CA CYS A 126 -15.97 10.26 -23.82
C CYS A 126 -14.81 10.77 -22.95
N ARG A 127 -14.09 9.88 -22.26
CA ARG A 127 -12.98 10.26 -21.35
C ARG A 127 -11.60 10.13 -21.98
N ARG A 128 -11.52 9.69 -23.23
CA ARG A 128 -10.28 9.73 -24.01
C ARG A 128 -9.92 11.18 -24.33
N GLU A 129 -8.69 11.58 -24.04
CA GLU A 129 -8.20 12.97 -24.06
C GLU A 129 -8.54 13.75 -25.35
N ASP A 130 -8.30 13.17 -26.52
CA ASP A 130 -8.58 13.78 -27.83
C ASP A 130 -10.04 13.65 -28.29
N CYS A 131 -10.94 13.13 -27.46
CA CYS A 131 -12.36 12.90 -27.76
C CYS A 131 -13.27 13.44 -26.65
N GLN A 132 -12.73 14.16 -25.66
CA GLN A 132 -13.50 14.63 -24.49
C GLN A 132 -14.57 15.68 -24.82
N THR A 133 -14.45 16.32 -25.97
CA THR A 133 -15.43 17.27 -26.50
C THR A 133 -16.66 16.57 -27.07
N GLU A 134 -16.54 15.31 -27.48
CA GLU A 134 -17.63 14.53 -28.05
C GLU A 134 -18.49 13.90 -26.95
N LYS A 135 -19.81 14.10 -27.08
CA LYS A 135 -20.81 13.42 -26.25
C LYS A 135 -21.03 12.01 -26.78
N ILE A 136 -21.34 11.10 -25.88
CA ILE A 136 -21.84 9.77 -26.22
C ILE A 136 -23.35 9.89 -26.33
N GLU A 137 -23.89 9.69 -27.52
CA GLU A 137 -25.30 9.94 -27.82
C GLU A 137 -26.22 8.93 -27.14
N LYS A 138 -27.51 9.28 -27.01
CA LYS A 138 -28.51 8.35 -26.46
C LYS A 138 -28.59 7.10 -27.36
N ASP A 139 -28.71 5.95 -26.71
CA ASP A 139 -28.77 4.62 -27.34
C ASP A 139 -27.46 4.23 -28.07
N GLU A 140 -26.39 5.02 -27.92
CA GLU A 140 -25.05 4.67 -28.41
C GLU A 140 -24.36 3.69 -27.44
N LEU A 141 -23.67 2.70 -28.00
CA LEU A 141 -22.91 1.72 -27.22
C LEU A 141 -21.65 2.36 -26.61
N ARG A 142 -21.42 2.12 -25.33
CA ARG A 142 -20.29 2.70 -24.59
C ARG A 142 -19.68 1.73 -23.58
N ILE A 143 -18.38 1.89 -23.33
CA ILE A 143 -17.62 1.14 -22.32
C ILE A 143 -17.13 2.10 -21.23
N GLY A 144 -17.39 1.76 -19.98
CA GLY A 144 -16.93 2.46 -18.80
C GLY A 144 -15.84 1.69 -18.07
N ALA A 145 -14.68 2.32 -17.87
CA ALA A 145 -13.71 1.84 -16.88
C ALA A 145 -14.02 2.49 -15.52
N LYS A 146 -14.26 1.69 -14.49
CA LYS A 146 -14.62 2.20 -13.17
C LYS A 146 -13.36 2.73 -12.48
N MET A 147 -13.40 4.00 -12.09
CA MET A 147 -12.28 4.67 -11.43
C MET A 147 -12.80 5.53 -10.29
N VAL A 148 -12.01 5.62 -9.22
CA VAL A 148 -12.28 6.57 -8.14
C VAL A 148 -11.89 7.97 -8.60
N ASP A 149 -12.79 8.92 -8.40
CA ASP A 149 -12.51 10.33 -8.63
C ASP A 149 -11.62 10.87 -7.50
N PRO A 150 -10.43 11.43 -7.79
CA PRO A 150 -9.55 11.99 -6.76
C PRO A 150 -10.18 13.12 -5.94
N GLU A 151 -11.04 13.93 -6.56
CA GLU A 151 -11.75 15.03 -5.89
C GLU A 151 -12.98 14.52 -5.12
N LYS A 152 -13.57 13.42 -5.57
CA LYS A 152 -14.78 12.83 -4.98
C LYS A 152 -14.58 11.36 -4.59
N PRO A 153 -13.61 11.04 -3.71
CA PRO A 153 -13.26 9.65 -3.41
C PRO A 153 -14.41 8.91 -2.69
N HIS A 154 -15.27 9.63 -1.97
CA HIS A 154 -16.41 9.07 -1.24
C HIS A 154 -17.46 8.37 -2.14
N LEU A 155 -17.53 8.72 -3.43
CA LEU A 155 -18.45 8.09 -4.39
C LEU A 155 -18.03 6.67 -4.77
N GLY A 156 -16.79 6.28 -4.46
CA GLY A 156 -16.22 5.02 -4.94
C GLY A 156 -15.99 5.03 -6.44
N PRO A 157 -15.91 3.85 -7.10
CA PRO A 157 -15.50 3.75 -8.49
C PRO A 157 -16.70 4.06 -9.36
N ILE A 158 -16.58 5.14 -10.13
CA ILE A 158 -17.60 5.56 -11.08
C ILE A 158 -17.14 5.19 -12.50
N PRO A 159 -18.04 4.76 -13.39
CA PRO A 159 -17.68 4.45 -14.76
C PRO A 159 -17.24 5.72 -15.51
N ARG A 160 -15.98 5.74 -15.94
CA ARG A 160 -15.44 6.71 -16.89
C ARG A 160 -15.74 6.20 -18.29
N TRP A 161 -16.81 6.74 -18.88
CA TRP A 161 -17.34 6.31 -20.17
C TRP A 161 -16.46 6.68 -21.37
N HIS A 162 -16.41 5.80 -22.36
CA HIS A 162 -15.72 5.96 -23.63
C HIS A 162 -16.60 5.40 -24.75
N HIS A 163 -16.51 5.98 -25.95
CA HIS A 163 -16.93 5.28 -27.17
C HIS A 163 -16.19 3.94 -27.25
N VAL A 164 -16.83 2.89 -27.76
CA VAL A 164 -16.22 1.53 -27.86
C VAL A 164 -14.88 1.58 -28.62
N GLY A 165 -14.83 2.33 -29.73
CA GLY A 165 -13.60 2.51 -30.52
C GLY A 165 -12.50 3.30 -29.77
N CYS A 166 -12.89 4.27 -28.95
CA CYS A 166 -11.97 5.03 -28.12
C CYS A 166 -11.39 4.18 -26.98
N PHE A 167 -12.20 3.30 -26.38
CA PHE A 167 -11.76 2.40 -25.31
C PHE A 167 -10.56 1.55 -25.75
N LYS A 168 -10.57 1.01 -26.97
CA LYS A 168 -9.45 0.21 -27.52
C LYS A 168 -8.10 0.93 -27.43
N LYS A 169 -8.09 2.25 -27.61
CA LYS A 169 -6.87 3.07 -27.59
C LYS A 169 -6.38 3.37 -26.17
N VAL A 170 -7.29 3.42 -25.20
CA VAL A 170 -6.96 3.72 -23.78
C VAL A 170 -6.90 2.48 -22.90
N ARG A 171 -7.27 1.30 -23.41
CA ARG A 171 -7.50 0.07 -22.63
C ARG A 171 -6.35 -0.26 -21.66
N ASN A 172 -5.10 -0.14 -22.12
CA ASN A 172 -3.93 -0.41 -21.27
C ASN A 172 -3.82 0.58 -20.10
N ASN A 173 -4.14 1.86 -20.34
CA ASN A 173 -4.07 2.93 -19.34
C ASN A 173 -5.19 2.80 -18.29
N VAL A 174 -6.27 2.10 -18.64
CA VAL A 174 -7.41 1.89 -17.75
C VAL A 174 -7.43 0.50 -17.11
N GLY A 175 -6.31 -0.25 -17.18
CA GLY A 175 -6.14 -1.54 -16.50
C GLY A 175 -6.72 -2.74 -17.25
N TRP A 176 -6.92 -2.63 -18.57
CA TRP A 176 -7.30 -3.78 -19.39
C TRP A 176 -6.07 -4.66 -19.67
N GLU A 177 -6.17 -5.95 -19.37
CA GLU A 177 -5.12 -6.93 -19.66
C GLU A 177 -5.34 -7.63 -21.00
N ASP A 178 -4.25 -8.06 -21.65
CA ASP A 178 -4.33 -8.78 -22.93
C ASP A 178 -4.98 -10.18 -22.78
N SER A 179 -5.08 -10.71 -21.56
CA SER A 179 -5.78 -11.95 -21.20
C SER A 179 -7.31 -11.80 -21.17
N TYR A 180 -7.82 -10.58 -21.04
CA TYR A 180 -9.25 -10.31 -20.90
C TYR A 180 -9.98 -10.39 -22.23
N THR A 181 -11.23 -10.88 -22.17
CA THR A 181 -12.12 -10.99 -23.33
C THR A 181 -13.37 -10.11 -23.14
N ALA A 182 -13.95 -9.64 -24.24
CA ALA A 182 -15.18 -8.85 -24.23
C ALA A 182 -16.32 -9.49 -23.41
N ASP A 183 -16.44 -10.81 -23.46
CA ASP A 183 -17.44 -11.61 -22.73
C ASP A 183 -17.42 -11.41 -21.21
N MET A 184 -16.26 -11.05 -20.68
CA MET A 184 -16.09 -10.87 -19.25
C MET A 184 -16.61 -9.50 -18.80
N ILE A 185 -16.84 -8.53 -19.70
CA ILE A 185 -17.27 -7.18 -19.29
C ILE A 185 -18.67 -7.24 -18.68
N SER A 186 -18.86 -6.59 -17.53
CA SER A 186 -20.18 -6.48 -16.91
C SER A 186 -21.17 -5.80 -17.85
N GLY A 187 -22.31 -6.44 -18.12
CA GLY A 187 -23.35 -5.96 -19.04
C GLY A 187 -23.25 -6.52 -20.47
N PHE A 188 -22.15 -7.16 -20.84
CA PHE A 188 -21.93 -7.66 -22.22
C PHE A 188 -22.98 -8.67 -22.68
N ALA A 189 -23.37 -9.60 -21.80
CA ALA A 189 -24.35 -10.64 -22.13
C ALA A 189 -25.77 -10.09 -22.41
N GLY A 190 -26.05 -8.84 -22.03
CA GLY A 190 -27.33 -8.17 -22.28
C GLY A 190 -27.39 -7.39 -23.60
N LEU A 191 -26.28 -7.33 -24.35
CA LEU A 191 -26.23 -6.69 -25.67
C LEU A 191 -26.84 -7.61 -26.74
N ASP A 192 -27.36 -7.04 -27.83
CA ASP A 192 -27.71 -7.80 -29.02
C ASP A 192 -26.47 -8.40 -29.71
N LYS A 193 -26.70 -9.33 -30.63
CA LYS A 193 -25.62 -10.10 -31.27
C LYS A 193 -24.66 -9.22 -32.07
N ASP A 194 -25.18 -8.21 -32.77
CA ASP A 194 -24.36 -7.33 -33.61
C ASP A 194 -23.40 -6.50 -32.74
N ALA A 195 -23.91 -5.95 -31.63
CA ALA A 195 -23.10 -5.25 -30.64
C ALA A 195 -22.07 -6.17 -29.96
N GLN A 196 -22.46 -7.41 -29.60
CA GLN A 196 -21.53 -8.39 -29.04
C GLN A 196 -20.37 -8.68 -30.01
N ASP A 197 -20.67 -8.89 -31.29
CA ASP A 197 -19.68 -9.20 -32.31
C ASP A 197 -18.76 -8.01 -32.62
N GLN A 198 -19.31 -6.79 -32.65
CA GLN A 198 -18.54 -5.56 -32.79
C GLN A 198 -17.50 -5.43 -31.67
N VAL A 199 -17.91 -5.63 -30.42
CA VAL A 199 -17.02 -5.48 -29.25
C VAL A 199 -15.99 -6.60 -29.19
N ARG A 200 -16.38 -7.86 -29.48
CA ARG A 200 -15.42 -8.99 -29.62
C ARG A 200 -14.36 -8.69 -30.68
N LYS A 201 -14.75 -8.10 -31.82
CA LYS A 201 -13.84 -7.75 -32.91
C LYS A 201 -12.85 -6.66 -32.49
N LEU A 202 -13.30 -5.67 -31.71
CA LEU A 202 -12.47 -4.56 -31.24
C LEU A 202 -11.54 -4.95 -30.09
N LEU A 203 -12.00 -5.81 -29.18
CA LEU A 203 -11.30 -6.25 -27.98
C LEU A 203 -10.81 -7.69 -28.08
N LYS A 204 -10.25 -8.07 -29.24
CA LYS A 204 -9.60 -9.37 -29.38
C LYS A 204 -8.41 -9.46 -28.41
N PRO A 205 -8.29 -10.55 -27.63
CA PRO A 205 -7.08 -10.81 -26.87
C PRO A 205 -5.90 -10.91 -27.85
N LYS A 206 -4.74 -10.36 -27.48
CA LYS A 206 -3.54 -10.57 -28.29
C LYS A 206 -3.13 -12.04 -28.11
N LYS A 207 -2.98 -12.78 -29.20
CA LYS A 207 -2.37 -14.11 -29.14
C LYS A 207 -0.93 -13.92 -28.65
N SER A 208 -0.65 -14.32 -27.42
CA SER A 208 0.71 -14.62 -27.01
C SER A 208 1.20 -15.76 -27.90
N LYS A 209 2.38 -15.62 -28.51
CA LYS A 209 3.12 -16.77 -29.05
C LYS A 209 3.67 -17.56 -27.87
N VAL A 210 2.80 -18.18 -27.09
CA VAL A 210 3.17 -19.20 -26.11
C VAL A 210 2.32 -20.40 -26.45
N LYS A 211 2.99 -21.53 -26.74
CA LYS A 211 2.33 -22.80 -27.01
C LYS A 211 1.37 -23.11 -25.86
N ALA A 212 0.11 -23.36 -26.22
CA ALA A 212 -0.91 -23.80 -25.29
C ALA A 212 -0.55 -25.23 -24.83
N GLU A 213 -0.21 -25.38 -23.55
CA GLU A 213 -0.43 -26.63 -22.84
C GLU A 213 -1.74 -26.51 -22.05
N LYS A 214 -2.56 -27.56 -22.16
CA LYS A 214 -3.87 -27.65 -21.53
C LYS A 214 -3.72 -27.62 -20.02
N GLY A 215 -4.61 -26.86 -19.38
CA GLY A 215 -4.59 -26.61 -17.95
C GLY A 215 -4.76 -27.85 -17.07
N GLY A 216 -4.06 -27.81 -15.95
CA GLY A 216 -4.32 -28.54 -14.72
C GLY A 216 -3.93 -27.61 -13.57
N GLY A 217 -4.78 -27.51 -12.54
CA GLY A 217 -4.59 -26.62 -11.41
C GLY A 217 -3.30 -26.88 -10.63
N GLY A 218 -2.88 -25.87 -9.86
CA GLY A 218 -1.68 -25.94 -9.01
C GLY A 218 -0.42 -25.49 -9.75
N GLY A 219 -0.42 -24.28 -10.29
CA GLY A 219 0.81 -23.65 -10.77
C GLY A 219 1.55 -23.01 -9.59
N GLU A 220 2.57 -23.71 -9.10
CA GLU A 220 3.60 -23.20 -8.21
C GLU A 220 4.11 -21.85 -8.73
N TRP A 221 4.08 -20.83 -7.86
CA TRP A 221 4.65 -19.51 -8.15
C TRP A 221 6.13 -19.69 -8.50
N GLN A 222 6.48 -19.61 -9.78
CA GLN A 222 7.87 -19.49 -10.17
C GLN A 222 8.31 -18.04 -9.88
N PRO A 223 9.30 -17.83 -9.00
CA PRO A 223 9.81 -16.51 -8.71
C PRO A 223 10.33 -15.89 -10.01
N LYS A 224 9.86 -14.69 -10.37
CA LYS A 224 10.73 -13.76 -11.11
C LYS A 224 12.04 -13.70 -10.33
N GLU A 225 13.19 -13.82 -11.02
CA GLU A 225 14.53 -13.73 -10.41
C GLU A 225 14.51 -12.72 -9.27
N ALA A 226 14.92 -13.16 -8.08
CA ALA A 226 14.81 -12.36 -6.88
C ALA A 226 15.59 -11.06 -7.07
N ASP A 227 14.87 -9.94 -7.18
CA ASP A 227 15.46 -8.61 -7.11
C ASP A 227 16.36 -8.58 -5.87
N PRO A 228 17.69 -8.38 -6.01
CA PRO A 228 18.62 -8.43 -4.88
C PRO A 228 18.22 -7.46 -3.76
N ASP A 229 17.56 -6.36 -4.11
CA ASP A 229 17.01 -5.40 -3.15
C ASP A 229 15.87 -6.03 -2.31
N GLN A 230 15.03 -6.89 -2.91
CA GLN A 230 13.98 -7.60 -2.18
C GLN A 230 14.54 -8.66 -1.24
N ALA A 231 15.59 -9.38 -1.64
CA ALA A 231 16.24 -10.36 -0.77
C ALA A 231 16.87 -9.69 0.46
N ALA A 232 17.56 -8.56 0.25
CA ALA A 232 18.13 -7.75 1.33
C ALA A 232 17.03 -7.21 2.27
N LEU A 233 15.93 -6.70 1.73
CA LEU A 233 14.79 -6.23 2.53
C LEU A 233 14.13 -7.35 3.35
N LYS A 234 13.98 -8.56 2.79
CA LYS A 234 13.46 -9.71 3.53
C LYS A 234 14.39 -10.11 4.68
N LYS A 235 15.70 -10.16 4.45
CA LYS A 235 16.71 -10.44 5.48
C LYS A 235 16.66 -9.40 6.60
N GLN A 236 16.66 -8.12 6.24
CA GLN A 236 16.52 -7.01 7.18
C GLN A 236 15.24 -7.10 8.02
N ASN A 237 14.09 -7.38 7.40
CA ASN A 237 12.81 -7.49 8.10
C ASN A 237 12.84 -8.61 9.16
N LYS A 238 13.38 -9.79 8.82
CA LYS A 238 13.56 -10.89 9.78
C LYS A 238 14.41 -10.48 10.98
N LEU A 239 15.53 -9.79 10.74
CA LEU A 239 16.42 -9.32 11.80
C LEU A 239 15.73 -8.30 12.72
N LEU A 240 15.04 -7.31 12.15
CA LEU A 240 14.29 -6.31 12.91
C LEU A 240 13.24 -6.95 13.81
N TRP A 241 12.41 -7.85 13.26
CA TRP A 241 11.37 -8.54 14.04
C TRP A 241 11.96 -9.46 15.11
N ALA A 242 13.04 -10.18 14.81
CA ALA A 242 13.72 -11.01 15.82
C ALA A 242 14.23 -10.18 17.01
N ILE A 243 14.72 -8.96 16.77
CA ILE A 243 15.13 -8.04 17.84
C ILE A 243 13.91 -7.54 18.61
N LYS A 244 12.85 -7.11 17.91
CA LYS A 244 11.60 -6.65 18.54
C LYS A 244 11.04 -7.70 19.48
N ASP A 245 10.96 -8.95 19.03
CA ASP A 245 10.39 -10.06 19.80
C ASP A 245 11.23 -10.38 21.04
N LYS A 246 12.57 -10.38 20.92
CA LYS A 246 13.47 -10.59 22.07
C LYS A 246 13.39 -9.46 23.09
N ILE A 247 13.37 -8.21 22.64
CA ILE A 247 13.28 -7.05 23.53
C ILE A 247 11.92 -7.00 24.21
N ASP A 248 10.83 -7.26 23.49
CA ASP A 248 9.49 -7.25 24.05
C ASP A 248 9.30 -8.33 25.12
N ALA A 249 9.94 -9.48 24.93
CA ALA A 249 9.90 -10.61 25.87
C ALA A 249 10.79 -10.42 27.12
N GLN A 250 11.94 -9.73 26.99
CA GLN A 250 12.93 -9.66 28.08
C GLN A 250 12.97 -8.31 28.80
N LEU A 251 12.49 -7.21 28.20
CA LEU A 251 12.54 -5.89 28.80
C LEU A 251 11.16 -5.39 29.21
N THR A 252 11.12 -4.71 30.35
CA THR A 252 9.95 -3.94 30.79
C THR A 252 9.74 -2.69 29.93
N ALA A 253 8.54 -2.11 29.99
CA ALA A 253 8.27 -0.84 29.33
C ALA A 253 9.20 0.30 29.79
N SER A 254 9.67 0.26 31.04
CA SER A 254 10.70 1.21 31.52
C SER A 254 12.05 0.93 30.85
N GLY A 255 12.51 -0.32 30.85
CA GLY A 255 13.80 -0.66 30.27
C GLY A 255 13.90 -0.31 28.77
N ILE A 256 12.81 -0.44 28.02
CA ILE A 256 12.73 0.02 26.62
C ILE A 256 12.95 1.54 26.53
N LYS A 257 12.30 2.33 27.40
CA LYS A 257 12.46 3.79 27.44
C LYS A 257 13.87 4.18 27.89
N ASP A 258 14.44 3.49 28.86
CA ASP A 258 15.79 3.75 29.38
C ASP A 258 16.84 3.52 28.29
N LEU A 259 16.68 2.48 27.47
CA LEU A 259 17.56 2.21 26.33
C LEU A 259 17.51 3.34 25.29
N LEU A 260 16.31 3.84 24.97
CA LEU A 260 16.14 4.97 24.04
C LEU A 260 16.73 6.27 24.60
N SER A 261 16.42 6.60 25.87
CA SER A 261 16.92 7.79 26.58
C SER A 261 18.45 7.81 26.68
N THR A 262 19.06 6.67 27.01
CA THR A 262 20.53 6.52 27.07
C THR A 262 21.19 6.87 25.74
N ASN A 263 20.50 6.58 24.64
CA ASN A 263 20.96 6.87 23.28
C ASN A 263 20.50 8.23 22.75
N LYS A 264 19.87 9.07 23.60
CA LYS A 264 19.35 10.40 23.23
C LYS A 264 18.34 10.35 22.06
N VAL A 265 17.62 9.24 21.95
CA VAL A 265 16.56 9.05 20.95
C VAL A 265 15.24 9.52 21.56
N ASP A 266 14.46 10.30 20.81
CA ASP A 266 13.13 10.71 21.27
C ASP A 266 12.24 9.47 21.45
N ILE A 267 11.59 9.37 22.60
CA ILE A 267 10.71 8.25 22.91
C ILE A 267 9.36 8.46 22.23
N PRO A 268 8.98 7.64 21.24
CA PRO A 268 7.67 7.76 20.63
C PRO A 268 6.57 7.22 21.55
N ASP A 269 5.34 7.71 21.36
CA ASP A 269 4.17 7.15 22.02
C ASP A 269 3.85 5.75 21.51
N GLY A 270 3.56 4.85 22.46
CA GLY A 270 3.12 3.49 22.21
C GLY A 270 4.28 2.48 22.11
N LYS A 271 4.14 1.37 22.85
CA LYS A 271 5.16 0.30 22.97
C LYS A 271 5.64 -0.21 21.61
N ALA A 272 4.72 -0.42 20.66
CA ALA A 272 5.06 -0.92 19.32
C ALA A 272 6.06 0.00 18.58
N ARG A 273 5.85 1.32 18.63
CA ARG A 273 6.79 2.28 18.02
C ARG A 273 8.11 2.34 18.77
N GLN A 274 8.09 2.20 20.09
CA GLN A 274 9.31 2.16 20.89
C GLN A 274 10.17 0.94 20.53
N LEU A 275 9.53 -0.23 20.32
CA LEU A 275 10.21 -1.43 19.83
C LEU A 275 10.79 -1.25 18.42
N ASP A 276 10.07 -0.59 17.51
CA ASP A 276 10.61 -0.28 16.17
C ASP A 276 11.89 0.57 16.26
N TYR A 277 11.91 1.56 17.16
CA TYR A 277 13.05 2.44 17.38
C TYR A 277 14.21 1.69 18.05
N VAL A 278 13.94 0.86 19.05
CA VAL A 278 14.97 0.03 19.69
C VAL A 278 15.56 -0.97 18.70
N ALA A 279 14.74 -1.62 17.88
CA ALA A 279 15.23 -2.56 16.89
C ALA A 279 16.11 -1.89 15.83
N ASP A 280 15.72 -0.71 15.34
CA ASP A 280 16.56 0.08 14.43
C ASP A 280 17.88 0.52 15.10
N LEU A 281 17.81 0.99 16.35
CA LEU A 281 18.97 1.42 17.14
C LEU A 281 19.96 0.28 17.36
N LEU A 282 19.48 -0.91 17.73
CA LEU A 282 20.35 -2.06 18.00
C LEU A 282 20.90 -2.64 16.69
N LEU A 283 20.09 -2.72 15.64
CA LEU A 283 20.51 -3.36 14.40
C LEU A 283 21.47 -2.51 13.57
N PHE A 284 21.22 -1.20 13.49
CA PHE A 284 21.96 -0.30 12.59
C PHE A 284 22.77 0.75 13.34
N GLY A 285 22.52 0.94 14.63
CA GLY A 285 23.19 1.93 15.46
C GLY A 285 22.41 3.22 15.62
N ARG A 286 22.94 4.08 16.48
CA ARG A 286 22.35 5.36 16.87
C ARG A 286 22.47 6.38 15.74
N LEU A 287 21.32 6.91 15.33
CA LEU A 287 21.24 8.00 14.37
C LEU A 287 21.83 9.31 14.94
N PRO A 288 22.45 10.14 14.09
CA PRO A 288 22.96 11.44 14.51
C PRO A 288 21.79 12.43 14.68
N LYS A 289 22.09 13.55 15.33
CA LYS A 289 21.19 14.72 15.28
C LYS A 289 21.10 15.25 13.85
N CYS A 290 19.97 15.84 13.53
CA CYS A 290 19.74 16.45 12.22
C CYS A 290 20.77 17.56 11.99
N LYS A 291 21.51 17.48 10.88
CA LYS A 291 22.49 18.51 10.50
C LYS A 291 21.83 19.83 10.09
N ASN A 292 20.59 19.76 9.58
CA ASN A 292 19.84 20.94 9.13
C ASN A 292 19.34 21.78 10.32
N CYS A 293 18.54 21.20 11.22
CA CYS A 293 17.95 21.97 12.33
C CYS A 293 18.72 21.88 13.66
N GLY A 294 19.75 21.03 13.76
CA GLY A 294 20.61 20.85 14.94
C GLY A 294 19.95 20.17 16.16
N ASN A 295 18.63 20.36 16.35
CA ASN A 295 17.88 19.89 17.51
C ASN A 295 17.09 18.60 17.25
N GLY A 296 16.74 18.32 15.99
CA GLY A 296 15.85 17.22 15.60
C GLY A 296 16.54 15.87 15.61
N ASN A 297 15.76 14.82 15.85
CA ASN A 297 16.20 13.44 15.71
C ASN A 297 15.77 12.89 14.34
N LEU A 298 16.69 12.20 13.68
CA LEU A 298 16.35 11.42 12.50
C LEU A 298 15.61 10.16 12.95
N ARG A 299 14.58 9.78 12.19
CA ARG A 299 13.84 8.53 12.36
C ARG A 299 13.56 7.92 11.00
N VAL A 300 13.24 6.64 10.97
CA VAL A 300 12.78 6.01 9.74
C VAL A 300 11.32 6.38 9.50
N SER A 301 11.06 6.99 8.35
CA SER A 301 9.74 7.29 7.83
C SER A 301 9.04 6.03 7.36
N SER A 302 7.71 5.98 7.48
CA SER A 302 6.87 4.95 6.87
C SER A 302 6.95 4.92 5.34
N LYS A 303 7.48 5.99 4.73
CA LYS A 303 7.74 6.12 3.29
C LYS A 303 9.07 5.52 2.82
N GLY A 304 9.89 4.98 3.72
CA GLY A 304 11.13 4.29 3.36
C GLY A 304 12.35 5.19 3.20
N TYR A 305 12.55 6.15 4.10
CA TYR A 305 13.76 6.98 4.19
C TYR A 305 13.91 7.55 5.60
N TYR A 306 15.05 8.14 5.92
CA TYR A 306 15.23 8.93 7.15
C TYR A 306 14.54 10.29 7.02
N ALA A 307 13.80 10.69 8.05
CA ALA A 307 13.17 12.00 8.13
C ALA A 307 13.41 12.65 9.50
N CYS A 308 13.71 13.95 9.50
CA CYS A 308 13.82 14.73 10.73
C CYS A 308 12.43 14.90 11.39
N ASN A 309 12.37 14.90 12.72
CA ASN A 309 11.17 15.26 13.50
C ASN A 309 11.25 16.65 14.14
N GLY A 310 12.38 17.33 13.99
CA GLY A 310 12.66 18.62 14.61
C GLY A 310 11.94 19.78 13.93
N SER A 311 12.27 20.97 14.41
CA SER A 311 11.79 22.23 13.85
C SER A 311 12.98 23.16 13.61
N ILE A 312 12.95 23.88 12.49
CA ILE A 312 13.92 24.95 12.20
C ILE A 312 13.63 26.17 13.09
N SER A 313 12.34 26.46 13.32
CA SER A 313 11.88 27.54 14.18
C SER A 313 10.60 27.13 14.93
N GLY A 314 10.05 28.01 15.77
CA GLY A 314 8.74 27.78 16.41
C GLY A 314 7.58 27.59 15.44
N PHE A 315 7.72 28.04 14.18
CA PHE A 315 6.67 28.01 13.16
C PHE A 315 6.95 27.02 12.03
N THR A 316 8.21 26.61 11.85
CA THR A 316 8.64 25.83 10.67
C THR A 316 9.22 24.48 11.06
N LYS A 317 8.60 23.40 10.56
CA LYS A 317 9.13 22.03 10.72
C LYS A 317 10.36 21.82 9.86
N CYS A 318 11.28 20.99 10.35
CA CYS A 318 12.42 20.55 9.55
C CYS A 318 11.95 19.51 8.54
N ASP A 319 12.24 19.75 7.27
CA ASP A 319 11.90 18.93 6.10
C ASP A 319 13.05 18.02 5.66
N TYR A 320 14.16 17.99 6.41
CA TYR A 320 15.33 17.19 6.08
C TYR A 320 14.99 15.70 5.98
N VAL A 321 15.34 15.12 4.83
CA VAL A 321 15.23 13.69 4.53
C VAL A 321 16.54 13.15 3.96
N SER A 322 16.78 11.85 4.12
CA SER A 322 17.95 11.18 3.55
C SER A 322 17.73 9.68 3.43
N THR A 323 18.40 9.01 2.50
CA THR A 323 18.52 7.53 2.46
C THR A 323 19.76 7.04 3.21
N GLU A 324 20.66 7.95 3.57
CA GLU A 324 21.93 7.65 4.23
C GLU A 324 22.08 8.40 5.55
N ALA A 325 22.70 7.76 6.54
CA ALA A 325 23.03 8.40 7.81
C ALA A 325 24.25 7.74 8.42
N GLY A 326 25.23 8.55 8.86
CA GLY A 326 26.37 8.07 9.64
C GLY A 326 25.92 7.72 11.06
N ARG A 327 25.85 6.42 11.36
CA ARG A 327 25.37 5.90 12.65
C ARG A 327 26.54 5.57 13.57
N ALA A 328 26.34 5.80 14.87
CA ALA A 328 27.29 5.43 15.91
C ALA A 328 26.84 4.16 16.65
N ALA A 329 27.76 3.46 17.31
CA ALA A 329 27.40 2.28 18.11
C ALA A 329 26.35 2.62 19.19
N PRO A 330 25.37 1.73 19.45
CA PRO A 330 24.39 1.92 20.48
C PRO A 330 25.02 1.78 21.87
N LYS A 331 24.58 2.62 22.82
CA LYS A 331 24.97 2.56 24.23
C LYS A 331 23.96 1.72 24.99
N ILE A 332 24.39 0.63 25.58
CA ILE A 332 23.53 -0.27 26.37
C ILE A 332 23.95 -0.16 27.85
N PRO A 333 23.09 0.36 28.73
CA PRO A 333 23.34 0.42 30.17
C PRO A 333 23.64 -0.95 30.78
N ALA A 334 24.52 -0.98 31.80
CA ALA A 334 24.90 -2.22 32.49
C ALA A 334 23.70 -2.96 33.08
N PHE A 335 22.80 -2.25 33.76
CA PHE A 335 21.60 -2.86 34.36
C PHE A 335 20.67 -3.50 33.33
N LEU A 336 20.63 -3.02 32.08
CA LEU A 336 19.86 -3.65 31.01
C LEU A 336 20.54 -4.89 30.44
N LYS A 337 21.88 -4.97 30.50
CA LYS A 337 22.60 -6.20 30.17
C LYS A 337 22.38 -7.27 31.23
N GLU A 338 22.34 -6.90 32.50
CA GLU A 338 22.04 -7.82 33.60
C GLU A 338 20.59 -8.32 33.54
N ALA A 339 19.65 -7.47 33.14
CA ALA A 339 18.24 -7.82 33.03
C ALA A 339 17.86 -8.61 31.76
N SER A 340 18.76 -8.74 30.78
CA SER A 340 18.45 -9.38 29.49
C SER A 340 19.63 -10.18 28.95
N ASP A 341 19.46 -11.49 28.87
CA ASP A 341 20.41 -12.41 28.24
C ASP A 341 20.75 -12.01 26.79
N TYR A 342 19.77 -11.47 26.07
CA TYR A 342 19.98 -10.98 24.72
C TYR A 342 20.92 -9.78 24.71
N LEU A 343 20.69 -8.78 25.56
CA LEU A 343 21.53 -7.58 25.64
C LEU A 343 22.91 -7.86 26.25
N ALA A 344 23.03 -8.83 27.15
CA ALA A 344 24.31 -9.29 27.68
C ALA A 344 25.24 -9.82 26.58
N LYS A 345 24.68 -10.58 25.62
CA LYS A 345 25.40 -11.21 24.52
C LYS A 345 25.40 -10.37 23.24
N PHE A 346 24.77 -9.20 23.26
CA PHE A 346 24.60 -8.37 22.09
C PHE A 346 25.96 -7.84 21.60
N LYS A 347 26.21 -8.00 20.30
CA LYS A 347 27.36 -7.45 19.59
C LYS A 347 26.85 -6.57 18.45
N PHE A 348 27.37 -5.35 18.38
CA PHE A 348 27.02 -4.42 17.32
C PHE A 348 27.84 -4.72 16.06
N ASP A 349 27.16 -4.80 14.92
CA ASP A 349 27.76 -4.95 13.60
C ASP A 349 27.70 -3.60 12.88
N SER A 350 28.86 -2.96 12.69
CA SER A 350 28.97 -1.66 12.02
C SER A 350 28.83 -1.72 10.50
N ASP A 351 29.00 -2.91 9.91
CA ASP A 351 29.00 -3.08 8.46
C ASP A 351 27.57 -3.23 7.91
N LEU A 352 26.62 -3.57 8.79
CA LEU A 352 25.21 -3.70 8.45
C LEU A 352 24.58 -2.32 8.18
N LYS A 353 24.30 -2.04 6.90
CA LYS A 353 23.60 -0.82 6.47
C LYS A 353 22.11 -1.08 6.29
N ARG A 354 21.30 -0.08 6.66
CA ARG A 354 19.85 -0.14 6.46
C ARG A 354 19.52 0.01 4.99
N VAL A 355 18.74 -0.93 4.46
CA VAL A 355 18.20 -0.90 3.09
C VAL A 355 16.78 -0.35 3.14
N PHE A 356 16.43 0.45 2.14
CA PHE A 356 15.10 1.01 1.98
C PHE A 356 14.43 0.48 0.71
N PRO A 357 13.09 0.36 0.70
CA PRO A 357 12.36 0.14 -0.54
C PRO A 357 12.66 1.25 -1.55
N LYS A 358 12.63 0.94 -2.85
CA LYS A 358 12.69 1.95 -3.91
C LYS A 358 11.53 2.93 -3.69
N ALA A 359 11.86 4.16 -3.28
CA ALA A 359 10.86 5.16 -2.95
C ALA A 359 10.10 5.57 -4.22
N SER A 360 8.76 5.47 -4.19
CA SER A 360 7.90 5.98 -5.26
C SER A 360 7.85 7.52 -5.28
N PHE A 361 8.27 8.17 -4.19
CA PHE A 361 8.39 9.61 -4.07
C PHE A 361 9.48 9.96 -3.05
N MET A 362 10.66 10.33 -3.53
CA MET A 362 11.57 11.19 -2.78
C MET A 362 11.18 12.63 -3.12
N PRO A 363 10.84 13.50 -2.14
CA PRO A 363 10.90 14.93 -2.41
C PRO A 363 12.33 15.25 -2.88
N PRO A 364 12.53 16.22 -3.79
CA PRO A 364 13.86 16.60 -4.25
C PRO A 364 14.76 16.73 -3.03
N LEU A 365 15.94 16.11 -3.07
CA LEU A 365 16.98 16.37 -2.09
C LEU A 365 17.20 17.87 -2.12
N THR A 366 16.62 18.59 -1.18
CA THR A 366 17.02 19.95 -0.90
C THR A 366 18.44 19.83 -0.39
N GLU A 367 19.40 19.85 -1.32
CA GLU A 367 20.75 20.32 -1.07
C GLU A 367 20.64 21.78 -0.65
N MET A 368 20.19 22.00 0.58
CA MET A 368 20.33 23.29 1.23
C MET A 368 21.66 23.27 1.95
N LYS A 369 22.58 24.04 1.37
CA LYS A 369 23.92 24.40 1.86
C LYS A 369 23.95 24.68 3.36
#